data_AF-A0A965KMX5-F1
#
_entry.id   AF-A0A965KMX5-F1
#
_cell.length_a   1.000
_cell.length_b   1.000
_cell.length_c   1.000
_cell.angle_alpha   90.00
_cell.angle_beta   90.00
_cell.angle_gamma   90.00
#
_symmetry.space_group_name_H-M   'P 1'
#
loop_
_entity.id
_entity.type
_entity.pdbx_description
1 polymer ?
#
loop_
_entity_poly.entity_id
_entity_poly.type
_entity_poly.pdbx_seq_one_letter_code
_entity_poly.pdbx_strand_id
1 'polypeptide(L)' 'MLNEHGYCPNCNADLDGGSIWQYFFEKTGSEAEADKSAEAYGANRTQGQWGRAIGLYDMELDRTVALKCPDCGHQWGRT' A
#
# COMPACT_ATOMS: atom_id res chain seq x y z
N MET A 1 6.49 13.13 5.62
CA MET A 1 5.72 12.16 4.83
C MET A 1 4.43 11.93 5.58
N LEU A 2 3.28 12.19 4.94
CA LEU A 2 2.00 11.83 5.52
C LEU A 2 1.92 10.30 5.50
N ASN A 3 1.43 9.69 6.59
CA ASN A 3 1.09 8.28 6.56
C ASN A 3 -0.11 8.12 5.60
N GLU A 4 0.10 7.41 4.49
CA GLU A 4 -0.86 7.37 3.36
C GLU A 4 -1.91 6.29 3.55
N HIS A 5 -1.54 5.18 4.19
CA HIS A 5 -2.38 3.98 4.34
C HIS A 5 -2.94 3.75 5.75
N GLY A 6 -2.71 4.69 6.67
CA GLY A 6 -3.20 4.60 8.05
C GLY A 6 -2.32 3.75 8.97
N TYR A 7 -2.84 3.52 10.18
CA TYR A 7 -2.27 2.60 11.15
C TYR A 7 -3.26 1.48 11.44
N CYS A 8 -2.75 0.32 11.86
CA CYS A 8 -3.62 -0.76 12.34
C CYS A 8 -4.42 -0.28 13.57
N PRO A 9 -5.75 -0.45 13.59
CA PRO A 9 -6.58 0.03 14.71
C PRO A 9 -6.38 -0.75 16.02
N ASN A 10 -5.68 -1.89 15.98
CA ASN A 10 -5.43 -2.74 17.14
C ASN A 10 -4.00 -2.63 17.68
N CYS A 11 -2.98 -2.78 16.83
CA CYS A 11 -1.57 -2.74 17.27
C CYS A 11 -0.83 -1.45 16.90
N ASN A 12 -1.50 -0.50 16.25
CA ASN A 12 -0.91 0.77 15.80
C ASN A 12 0.31 0.61 14.86
N ALA A 13 0.46 -0.54 14.19
CA ALA A 13 1.47 -0.72 13.16
C ALA A 13 1.21 0.22 11.97
N ASP A 14 2.27 0.85 11.47
CA ASP A 14 2.24 1.67 10.26
C ASP A 14 1.92 0.80 9.05
N LEU A 15 0.88 1.16 8.30
CA LEU A 15 0.43 0.41 7.13
C LEU A 15 1.06 0.90 5.82
N ASP A 16 1.95 1.89 5.86
CA ASP A 16 2.78 2.25 4.72
C ASP A 16 3.86 1.19 4.46
N GLY A 17 3.96 0.75 3.21
CA GLY A 17 4.80 -0.34 2.71
C GLY A 17 6.04 0.11 1.95
N GLY A 18 6.36 1.41 2.00
CA GLY A 18 7.50 2.00 1.30
C GLY A 18 7.13 2.65 -0.02
N SER A 19 8.04 3.50 -0.51
CA SER A 19 7.85 4.30 -1.72
C SER A 19 7.72 3.44 -2.98
N ILE A 20 6.67 3.71 -3.75
CA ILE A 20 6.44 3.07 -5.06
C ILE A 20 7.56 3.43 -6.03
N TRP A 21 7.96 4.69 -6.06
CA TRP A 21 9.04 5.16 -6.92
C TRP A 21 10.38 4.50 -6.58
N GLN A 22 10.73 4.45 -5.29
CA GLN A 22 11.97 3.84 -4.83
C GLN A 22 12.04 2.35 -5.21
N TYR A 23 10.93 1.62 -5.06
CA TYR A 23 10.85 0.22 -5.49
C TYR A 23 11.19 0.04 -6.98
N PHE A 24 10.66 0.90 -7.86
CA PHE A 24 10.99 0.82 -9.28
C PHE A 24 12.42 1.27 -9.57
N PHE A 25 12.91 2.30 -8.90
CA PHE A 25 14.30 2.75 -9.06
C PHE A 25 15.31 1.66 -8.66
N GLU A 26 15.08 0.97 -7.54
CA GLU A 26 15.92 -0.16 -7.10
C GLU A 26 15.90 -1.33 -8.09
N LYS A 27 14.76 -1.53 -8.77
CA LYS A 27 14.59 -2.61 -9.74
C LYS A 27 15.23 -2.31 -11.10
N THR A 28 15.17 -1.07 -11.57
CA THR A 28 15.62 -0.69 -12.91
C THR A 28 16.97 0.02 -12.93
N GLY A 29 17.36 0.67 -11.83
CA GLY A 29 18.49 1.59 -11.76
C GLY A 29 18.29 2.88 -12.59
N SER A 30 17.09 3.11 -13.14
CA SER A 30 16.79 4.22 -14.05
C SER A 30 15.71 5.10 -13.46
N GLU A 31 16.05 6.36 -13.17
CA GLU A 31 15.09 7.35 -12.68
C GLU A 31 13.93 7.56 -13.65
N ALA A 32 14.21 7.60 -14.97
CA ALA A 32 13.19 7.82 -15.98
C ALA A 32 12.18 6.67 -16.06
N GLU A 33 12.65 5.43 -15.90
CA GLU A 33 11.76 4.27 -15.84
C GLU A 33 10.99 4.20 -14.51
N ALA A 34 11.61 4.62 -13.42
CA ALA A 34 10.96 4.73 -12.11
C ALA A 34 9.86 5.79 -12.10
N ASP A 35 10.12 6.98 -12.68
CA ASP A 35 9.13 8.05 -12.83
C ASP A 35 7.92 7.56 -13.63
N LYS A 36 8.17 6.97 -14.82
CA LYS A 36 7.11 6.41 -15.67
C LYS A 36 6.31 5.30 -14.97
N SER A 37 6.98 4.43 -14.22
CA SER A 37 6.32 3.32 -13.54
C SER A 37 5.53 3.80 -12.34
N ALA A 38 6.06 4.73 -11.54
CA ALA A 38 5.36 5.32 -10.39
C ALA A 38 4.11 6.10 -10.83
N GLU A 39 4.18 6.83 -11.95
CA GLU A 39 3.05 7.58 -12.50
C GLU A 39 1.83 6.68 -12.78
N ALA A 40 2.06 5.44 -13.23
CA ALA A 40 0.98 4.46 -13.46
C ALA A 40 0.23 4.05 -12.18
N TYR A 41 0.81 4.31 -11.01
CA TYR A 41 0.19 4.13 -9.69
C TYR A 41 -0.25 5.45 -9.04
N GLY A 42 -0.19 6.58 -9.77
CA GLY A 42 -0.46 7.91 -9.21
C GLY A 42 0.62 8.41 -8.23
N ALA A 43 1.78 7.76 -8.21
CA ALA A 43 2.89 8.08 -7.34
C ALA A 43 3.96 8.92 -8.05
N ASN A 44 4.85 9.54 -7.28
CA ASN A 44 6.06 10.19 -7.78
C ASN A 44 7.20 10.07 -6.76
N ARG A 45 8.26 10.86 -6.93
CA ARG A 45 9.46 10.81 -6.08
C ARG A 45 9.20 11.16 -4.61
N THR A 46 8.12 11.88 -4.28
CA THR A 46 7.86 12.40 -2.93
C THR A 46 6.53 11.93 -2.33
N GLN A 47 5.63 11.32 -3.11
CA GLN A 47 4.35 10.79 -2.65
C GLN A 47 4.03 9.46 -3.33
N GLY A 48 3.20 8.64 -2.67
CA GLY A 48 2.78 7.34 -3.17
C GLY A 48 3.59 6.21 -2.52
N GLN A 49 2.93 5.53 -1.59
CA GLN A 49 3.45 4.36 -0.91
C GLN A 49 2.61 3.12 -1.21
N TRP A 50 3.23 1.95 -1.12
CA TRP A 50 2.49 0.69 -1.11
C TRP A 50 1.66 0.58 0.17
N GLY A 51 0.45 0.03 0.09
CA GLY A 51 -0.32 -0.32 1.28
C GLY A 51 0.04 -1.72 1.78
N ARG A 52 0.19 -1.90 3.10
CA ARG A 52 0.49 -3.20 3.72
C ARG A 52 -0.75 -3.98 4.16
N ALA A 53 -1.92 -3.33 4.21
CA ALA A 53 -3.15 -3.99 4.64
C ALA A 53 -3.56 -5.11 3.66
N ILE A 54 -3.94 -6.27 4.20
CA ILE A 54 -4.37 -7.42 3.39
C ILE A 54 -5.88 -7.31 3.15
N GLY A 55 -6.29 -7.21 1.89
CA GLY A 55 -7.70 -7.25 1.50
C GLY A 55 -8.29 -8.65 1.64
N LEU A 56 -9.38 -8.77 2.40
CA LEU A 56 -10.18 -9.99 2.50
C LEU A 56 -11.26 -9.94 1.41
N TYR A 57 -11.10 -10.77 0.38
CA TYR A 57 -11.98 -10.81 -0.80
C TYR A 57 -13.14 -11.77 -0.60
N ASP A 58 -14.34 -11.32 -0.97
CA ASP A 58 -15.53 -12.15 -1.09
C ASP A 58 -15.82 -12.38 -2.57
N MET A 59 -15.82 -13.64 -2.97
CA MET A 59 -16.02 -14.06 -4.37
C MET A 59 -17.46 -13.90 -4.83
N GLU A 60 -18.44 -14.04 -3.93
CA GLU A 60 -19.86 -13.91 -4.29
C GLU A 60 -20.23 -12.44 -4.51
N LEU A 61 -19.65 -11.55 -3.70
CA LEU A 61 -19.83 -10.10 -3.81
C LEU A 61 -18.85 -9.43 -4.79
N ASP A 62 -17.90 -10.20 -5.33
CA ASP A 62 -16.82 -9.77 -6.22
C ASP A 62 -16.08 -8.51 -5.70
N ARG A 63 -15.74 -8.51 -4.42
CA ARG A 63 -15.06 -7.36 -3.79
C ARG A 63 -14.31 -7.70 -2.53
N THR A 64 -13.37 -6.84 -2.17
CA THR A 64 -12.83 -6.83 -0.81
C THR A 64 -13.92 -6.38 0.17
N VAL A 65 -14.14 -7.14 1.25
CA VAL A 65 -15.17 -6.87 2.27
C VAL A 65 -14.59 -6.43 3.61
N ALA A 66 -13.33 -6.76 3.88
CA ALA A 66 -12.63 -6.39 5.10
C ALA A 66 -11.12 -6.25 4.84
N LEU A 67 -10.41 -5.69 5.80
CA LEU A 67 -8.96 -5.58 5.81
C LEU A 67 -8.39 -6.38 6.99
N LYS A 68 -7.17 -6.88 6.83
CA LYS A 68 -6.41 -7.59 7.86
C LYS A 68 -5.03 -6.97 8.03
N CYS A 69 -4.62 -6.79 9.29
CA CYS A 69 -3.28 -6.33 9.63
C CYS A 69 -2.28 -7.47 9.41
N PRO A 70 -1.19 -7.24 8.64
CA PRO A 70 -0.16 -8.25 8.44
C PRO A 70 0.62 -8.58 9.73
N ASP A 71 0.70 -7.63 10.67
CA ASP A 71 1.57 -7.75 11.84
C ASP A 71 0.88 -8.42 13.04
N CYS A 72 -0.38 -8.09 13.32
CA CYS A 72 -1.13 -8.65 14.46
C CYS A 72 -2.33 -9.53 14.07
N GLY A 73 -2.65 -9.64 12.77
CA GLY A 73 -3.76 -10.46 12.27
C GLY A 73 -5.17 -9.92 12.56
N HIS A 74 -5.30 -8.79 13.24
CA HIS A 74 -6.59 -8.13 13.48
C HIS A 74 -7.31 -7.78 12.18
N GLN A 75 -8.63 -7.93 12.15
CA GLN A 75 -9.47 -7.67 10.99
C GLN A 75 -10.48 -6.56 11.28
N TRP A 76 -10.73 -5.70 10.30
CA TRP A 76 -11.74 -4.64 10.39
C TRP A 76 -12.49 -4.51 9.07
N GLY A 77 -13.78 -4.12 9.17
CA GLY A 77 -14.63 -3.92 8.01
C GLY A 77 -14.16 -2.76 7.14
N ARG A 78 -14.55 -2.76 5.87
CA ARG A 78 -14.44 -1.57 5.02
C ARG A 78 -15.56 -0.59 5.44
N THR A 79 -15.17 0.62 5.84
CA THR A 79 -16.09 1.76 6.01
C THR A 79 -16.63 2.24 4.67
#